data_AF-M0L3H1-F1
#
_entry.id   AF-M0L3H1-F1
#
_cell.length_a   1.000
_cell.length_b   1.000
_cell.length_c   1.000
_cell.angle_alpha   90.00
_cell.angle_beta   90.00
_cell.angle_gamma   90.00
#
_symmetry.space_group_name_H-M   'P 1'
#
loop_
_entity.id
_entity.type
_entity.pdbx_description
1 polymer ?
#
loop_
_entity_poly.entity_id
_entity_poly.type
_entity_poly.pdbx_seq_one_letter_code
_entity_poly.pdbx_strand_id
1 'polypeptide(L)'
;MAKYSTGSSSGGGGTNCELCGAESDSLELASVAGAELEVCPDCAPHGEGKRSGSRSGSGSGSASASAGGASGSGQDDGPSRKQKAAQNVAKANPVWDGDSEHWEKEGTNYDDDPLPYLVSDYGEKLVEARQEAGLQREELAEELEAPEKDILAVEQGRATQAGVGGGLIAALEQRLDVTLSE
;
A
#
# COMPACT_ATOMS: atom_id res chain seq x y z
N MET A 1 -34.25 20.03 4.71
CA MET A 1 -33.56 18.96 5.46
C MET A 1 -32.09 19.04 5.10
N ALA A 2 -31.25 19.55 6.00
CA ALA A 2 -29.81 19.50 5.83
C ALA A 2 -29.37 18.05 5.99
N LYS A 3 -28.97 17.40 4.89
CA LYS A 3 -28.25 16.13 4.94
C LYS A 3 -26.77 16.47 5.06
N TYR A 4 -26.07 15.67 5.87
CA TYR A 4 -24.66 15.78 6.24
C TYR A 4 -24.27 17.10 6.92
N SER A 5 -24.68 17.22 8.18
CA SER A 5 -23.86 17.93 9.16
C SER A 5 -22.63 17.06 9.40
N THR A 6 -21.54 17.27 8.65
CA THR A 6 -20.22 16.78 9.05
C THR A 6 -19.88 17.54 10.32
N GLY A 7 -20.08 16.89 11.47
CA GLY A 7 -19.66 17.45 12.75
C GLY A 7 -18.18 17.79 12.65
N SER A 8 -17.87 19.07 12.77
CA SER A 8 -16.51 19.51 13.09
C SER A 8 -16.16 18.88 14.43
N SER A 9 -15.38 17.80 14.41
CA SER A 9 -14.83 17.22 15.64
C SER A 9 -13.73 18.16 16.11
N SER A 10 -14.15 19.14 16.90
CA SER A 10 -13.30 20.04 17.64
C SER A 10 -12.64 19.26 18.79
N GLY A 11 -11.32 19.10 18.70
CA GLY A 11 -10.39 19.17 19.83
C GLY A 11 -10.64 18.23 21.00
N GLY A 12 -10.17 16.99 20.88
CA GLY A 12 -9.73 16.23 22.04
C GLY A 12 -8.21 16.17 21.99
N GLY A 13 -7.53 17.03 22.74
CA GLY A 13 -6.08 16.93 22.92
C GLY A 13 -5.77 15.58 23.53
N GLY A 14 -5.41 14.62 22.68
CA GLY A 14 -5.03 13.29 23.10
C GLY A 14 -3.67 13.35 23.76
N THR A 15 -3.38 12.48 24.71
CA THR A 15 -2.01 12.26 25.19
C THR A 15 -1.28 11.28 24.28
N ASN A 16 -1.74 11.04 23.05
CA ASN A 16 -1.23 10.01 22.18
C ASN A 16 -0.80 10.62 20.85
N CYS A 17 0.41 10.28 20.41
CA CYS A 17 0.96 10.68 19.12
C CYS A 17 0.14 10.04 18.00
N GLU A 18 -0.37 10.84 17.06
CA GLU A 18 -1.19 10.34 15.94
C GLU A 18 -0.35 9.65 14.85
N LEU A 19 0.98 9.84 14.86
CA LEU A 19 1.87 9.22 13.89
C LEU A 19 2.32 7.81 14.29
N CYS A 20 2.62 7.59 15.57
CA CYS A 20 3.15 6.31 16.07
C CYS A 20 2.29 5.63 17.15
N GLY A 21 1.25 6.31 17.65
CA GLY A 21 0.36 5.80 18.69
C GLY A 21 0.91 5.82 20.12
N ALA A 22 2.14 6.32 20.34
CA ALA A 22 2.76 6.35 21.66
C ALA A 22 2.10 7.41 22.57
N GLU A 23 1.99 7.09 23.86
CA GLU A 23 1.57 8.05 24.88
C GLU A 23 2.69 9.09 25.14
N SER A 24 2.33 10.36 25.19
CA SER A 24 3.22 11.49 25.43
C SER A 24 2.43 12.70 25.93
N ASP A 25 2.91 13.32 27.00
CA ASP A 25 2.35 14.57 27.54
C ASP A 25 2.81 15.82 26.77
N SER A 26 3.79 15.66 25.88
CA SER A 26 4.36 16.72 25.05
C SER A 26 4.11 16.42 23.57
N LEU A 27 2.98 16.88 23.05
CA LEU A 27 2.66 16.79 21.63
C LEU A 27 2.84 18.15 20.95
N GLU A 28 3.33 18.10 19.71
CA GLU A 28 3.50 19.25 18.85
C GLU A 28 2.69 19.04 17.55
N LEU A 29 2.10 20.12 17.03
CA LEU A 29 1.40 20.07 15.75
C LEU A 29 2.40 20.04 14.59
N ALA A 30 2.32 18.99 13.78
CA ALA A 30 3.14 18.79 12.60
C ALA A 30 2.27 18.51 11.36
N SER A 31 2.75 18.92 10.19
CA SER A 31 2.13 18.56 8.91
C SER A 31 2.79 17.29 8.38
N VAL A 32 2.04 16.20 8.21
CA VAL A 32 2.54 14.94 7.65
C VAL A 32 1.65 14.56 6.48
N ALA A 33 2.24 14.45 5.28
CA ALA A 33 1.52 14.10 4.04
C ALA A 33 0.26 14.96 3.76
N GLY A 34 0.31 16.24 4.13
CA GLY A 34 -0.80 17.18 3.93
C GLY A 34 -1.91 17.15 4.98
N ALA A 35 -1.79 16.33 6.03
CA ALA A 35 -2.66 16.34 7.20
C ALA A 35 -1.95 17.00 8.40
N GLU A 36 -2.68 17.73 9.23
CA GLU A 36 -2.16 18.28 10.49
C GLU A 36 -2.39 17.27 11.61
N LEU A 37 -1.31 16.81 12.24
CA LEU A 37 -1.29 15.76 13.27
C LEU A 37 -0.61 16.27 14.55
N GLU A 38 -1.07 15.79 15.70
CA GLU A 38 -0.38 15.97 16.98
C GLU A 38 0.65 14.85 17.19
N VAL A 39 1.95 15.19 17.24
CA VAL A 39 3.04 14.21 17.26
C VAL A 39 3.96 14.40 18.47
N CYS A 40 4.52 13.31 18.99
CA CYS A 40 5.52 13.35 20.05
C CYS A 40 6.87 13.92 19.55
N PRO A 41 7.82 14.27 20.44
CA PRO A 41 9.10 14.89 20.06
C PRO A 41 9.95 14.01 19.15
N ASP A 42 9.85 12.68 19.28
CA ASP A 42 10.52 11.74 18.40
C ASP A 42 9.94 11.75 16.97
N CYS A 43 8.66 12.08 16.84
CA CYS A 43 7.94 12.12 15.56
C CYS A 43 7.92 13.52 14.91
N ALA A 44 8.16 14.59 15.69
CA ALA A 44 8.31 15.96 15.21
C ALA A 44 9.25 16.15 13.99
N PRO A 45 10.42 15.49 13.87
CA PRO A 45 11.29 15.65 12.70
C PRO A 45 10.69 15.11 11.39
N HIS A 46 9.65 14.27 11.45
CA HIS A 46 8.92 13.79 10.28
C HIS A 46 7.88 14.78 9.76
N GLY A 47 7.60 15.83 10.55
CA GLY A 47 6.75 16.93 10.15
C GLY A 47 7.40 17.84 9.11
N GLU A 48 6.65 18.19 8.07
CA GLU A 48 7.02 19.26 7.16
C GLU A 48 6.93 20.59 7.91
N GLY A 49 8.07 21.07 8.40
CA GLY A 49 8.14 22.25 9.27
C GLY A 49 7.50 23.50 8.65
N LYS A 50 6.36 23.93 9.19
CA LYS A 50 5.80 25.26 8.92
C LYS A 50 6.63 26.30 9.66
N ARG A 51 7.67 26.83 9.00
CA ARG A 51 8.28 28.09 9.43
C ARG A 51 7.19 29.16 9.46
N SER A 52 6.68 29.47 10.65
CA SER A 52 5.66 30.49 10.84
C SER A 52 6.20 31.83 10.37
N GLY A 53 5.47 32.44 9.44
CA GLY A 53 5.75 33.79 8.98
C GLY A 53 5.43 34.79 10.08
N SER A 54 6.45 35.23 10.82
CA SER A 54 6.40 36.43 11.66
C SER A 54 7.27 37.52 11.06
N ARG A 55 6.60 38.32 10.23
CA ARG A 55 6.87 39.72 9.93
C ARG A 55 7.19 40.52 11.22
N SER A 56 8.46 40.87 11.40
CA SER A 56 8.91 41.99 12.23
C SER A 56 10.19 42.55 11.63
N GLY A 57 10.11 43.76 11.06
CA GLY A 57 11.29 44.50 10.65
C GLY A 57 12.12 44.94 11.85
N SER A 58 13.43 44.95 11.69
CA SER A 58 14.35 45.88 12.35
C SER A 58 15.68 45.75 11.62
N GLY A 59 16.02 46.82 10.90
CA GLY A 59 17.32 46.94 10.28
C GLY A 59 18.40 47.09 11.35
N SER A 60 19.53 46.46 11.09
CA SER A 60 20.83 46.92 11.55
C SER A 60 21.85 46.35 10.59
N GLY A 61 22.20 47.17 9.60
CA GLY A 61 23.37 46.93 8.80
C GLY A 61 24.62 47.02 9.68
N SER A 62 25.64 46.24 9.33
CA SER A 62 27.04 46.66 9.25
C SER A 62 27.91 45.42 9.04
N ALA A 63 28.41 45.25 7.82
CA ALA A 63 29.82 44.91 7.58
C ALA A 63 30.12 45.12 6.10
N SER A 64 30.72 46.27 5.84
CA SER A 64 31.45 46.65 4.64
C SER A 64 32.51 45.62 4.25
N ALA A 65 32.58 45.31 2.96
CA ALA A 65 33.86 45.20 2.26
C ALA A 65 33.64 45.44 0.76
N SER A 66 34.13 46.58 0.30
CA SER A 66 34.15 47.01 -1.09
C SER A 66 35.28 46.33 -1.86
N ALA A 67 34.97 45.81 -3.05
CA ALA A 67 35.81 45.77 -4.25
C ALA A 67 34.92 45.12 -5.35
N GLY A 68 34.68 45.65 -6.55
CA GLY A 68 35.43 46.60 -7.36
C GLY A 68 35.73 45.95 -8.71
N GLY A 69 34.84 46.14 -9.71
CA GLY A 69 35.07 45.89 -11.15
C GLY A 69 35.06 44.43 -11.62
N ALA A 70 34.73 44.05 -12.85
CA ALA A 70 34.25 44.74 -14.05
C ALA A 70 33.76 43.65 -15.05
N SER A 71 32.75 43.97 -15.85
CA SER A 71 32.48 43.53 -17.24
C SER A 71 32.97 42.15 -17.74
N GLY A 72 32.06 41.33 -18.27
CA GLY A 72 32.42 40.31 -19.25
C GLY A 72 31.40 39.20 -19.44
N SER A 73 30.65 39.30 -20.53
CA SER A 73 29.70 38.35 -21.10
C SER A 73 30.18 36.88 -21.09
N GLY A 74 29.30 35.98 -20.68
CA GLY A 74 29.48 34.53 -20.77
C GLY A 74 28.18 33.82 -20.41
N GLN A 75 27.40 33.49 -21.43
CA GLN A 75 26.21 32.65 -21.34
C GLN A 75 26.66 31.25 -20.93
N ASP A 76 26.57 30.92 -19.65
CA ASP A 76 26.73 29.58 -19.13
C ASP A 76 25.50 29.24 -18.30
N ASP A 77 24.44 28.79 -18.99
CA ASP A 77 23.25 28.18 -18.40
C ASP A 77 23.61 26.78 -17.83
N GLY A 78 24.51 26.77 -16.86
CA GLY A 78 24.76 25.62 -16.01
C GLY A 78 23.67 25.53 -14.93
N PRO A 79 23.22 24.32 -14.54
CA PRO A 79 22.21 24.18 -13.51
C PRO A 79 22.69 24.85 -12.22
N SER A 80 21.84 25.68 -11.64
CA SER A 80 22.10 26.40 -10.39
C SER A 80 22.54 25.42 -9.30
N ARG A 81 23.35 25.88 -8.33
CA ARG A 81 23.84 25.03 -7.21
C ARG A 81 22.71 24.25 -6.52
N LYS A 82 21.53 24.88 -6.41
CA LYS A 82 20.30 24.27 -5.86
C LYS A 82 19.74 23.14 -6.74
N GLN A 83 19.81 23.31 -8.06
CA GLN A 83 19.36 22.32 -9.04
C GLN A 83 20.32 21.12 -9.11
N LYS A 84 21.64 21.36 -8.99
CA LYS A 84 22.64 20.30 -8.83
C LYS A 84 22.43 19.49 -7.55
N ALA A 85 22.08 20.15 -6.44
CA ALA A 85 21.77 19.45 -5.19
C ALA A 85 20.53 18.56 -5.33
N ALA A 86 19.45 19.05 -5.93
CA ALA A 86 18.24 18.25 -6.20
C ALA A 86 18.52 17.07 -7.14
N GLN A 87 19.32 17.27 -8.20
CA GLN A 87 19.74 16.19 -9.10
C GLN A 87 20.60 15.13 -8.40
N ASN A 88 21.50 15.54 -7.50
CA ASN A 88 22.32 14.60 -6.74
C ASN A 88 21.47 13.78 -5.76
N VAL A 89 20.44 14.38 -5.14
CA VAL A 89 19.50 13.66 -4.28
C VAL A 89 18.68 12.65 -5.08
N ALA A 90 18.21 13.02 -6.27
CA ALA A 90 17.48 12.11 -7.15
C ALA A 90 18.34 10.92 -7.60
N LYS A 91 19.62 11.14 -7.94
CA LYS A 91 20.56 10.09 -8.33
C LYS A 91 21.06 9.22 -7.16
N ALA A 92 20.97 9.73 -5.93
CA ALA A 92 21.46 9.02 -4.74
C ALA A 92 20.43 8.08 -4.14
N ASN A 93 19.19 8.06 -4.66
CA ASN A 93 18.13 7.22 -4.14
C ASN A 93 17.77 6.11 -5.14
N PRO A 94 18.33 4.89 -4.99
CA PRO A 94 18.09 3.77 -5.90
C PRO A 94 16.64 3.24 -5.89
N VAL A 95 15.81 3.72 -4.96
CA VAL A 95 14.38 3.39 -4.87
C VAL A 95 13.59 3.86 -6.11
N TRP A 96 14.11 4.85 -6.84
CA TRP A 96 13.45 5.46 -8.00
C TRP A 96 14.19 5.23 -9.31
N ASP A 97 15.21 4.37 -9.32
CA ASP A 97 15.75 3.90 -10.59
C ASP A 97 14.60 3.22 -11.33
N GLY A 98 14.25 3.74 -12.51
CA GLY A 98 13.13 3.27 -13.34
C GLY A 98 13.32 1.86 -13.90
N ASP A 99 14.09 1.04 -13.20
CA ASP A 99 14.30 -0.37 -13.44
C ASP A 99 13.10 -1.14 -12.88
N SER A 100 12.02 -1.15 -13.66
CA SER A 100 10.84 -1.96 -13.38
C SER A 100 11.13 -3.46 -13.44
N GLU A 101 12.31 -3.89 -13.90
CA GLU A 101 12.67 -5.30 -14.02
C GLU A 101 12.64 -6.01 -12.67
N HIS A 102 12.87 -5.31 -11.55
CA HIS A 102 12.73 -5.89 -10.21
C HIS A 102 11.29 -6.35 -9.93
N TRP A 103 10.29 -5.53 -10.28
CA TRP A 103 8.87 -5.84 -10.08
C TRP A 103 8.34 -6.83 -11.11
N GLU A 104 8.91 -6.85 -12.31
CA GLU A 104 8.57 -7.80 -13.38
C GLU A 104 9.16 -9.19 -13.12
N LYS A 105 10.38 -9.26 -12.60
CA LYS A 105 11.11 -10.51 -12.41
C LYS A 105 10.71 -11.25 -11.14
N GLU A 106 10.48 -10.51 -10.05
CA GLU A 106 10.06 -11.10 -8.77
C GLU A 106 8.54 -11.32 -8.72
N GLY A 107 7.82 -10.69 -9.65
CA GLY A 107 6.36 -10.72 -9.70
C GLY A 107 5.76 -9.94 -8.53
N THR A 108 4.57 -9.43 -8.76
CA THR A 108 3.67 -9.10 -7.66
C THR A 108 3.27 -10.40 -6.97
N ASN A 109 3.30 -10.45 -5.63
CA ASN A 109 2.85 -11.60 -4.83
C ASN A 109 1.33 -11.82 -4.94
N TYR A 110 0.83 -11.99 -6.16
CA TYR A 110 -0.53 -12.41 -6.44
C TYR A 110 -0.54 -13.92 -6.60
N ASP A 111 -1.68 -14.52 -6.29
CA ASP A 111 -1.91 -15.94 -6.53
C ASP A 111 -1.80 -16.23 -8.04
N ASP A 112 -0.94 -17.17 -8.42
CA ASP A 112 -0.78 -17.60 -9.82
C ASP A 112 -2.01 -18.38 -10.33
N ASP A 113 -2.84 -18.88 -9.41
CA ASP A 113 -4.04 -19.66 -9.71
C ASP A 113 -5.28 -19.12 -8.96
N PRO A 114 -5.79 -17.94 -9.37
CA PRO A 114 -6.88 -17.28 -8.66
C PRO A 114 -8.18 -18.11 -8.70
N LEU A 115 -8.84 -18.23 -7.55
CA LEU A 115 -10.13 -18.90 -7.43
C LEU A 115 -11.21 -18.10 -8.21
N PRO A 116 -11.99 -18.74 -9.12
CA PRO A 116 -13.07 -18.09 -9.84
C PRO A 116 -14.26 -17.76 -8.92
N TYR A 117 -15.19 -16.95 -9.41
CA TYR A 117 -16.48 -16.77 -8.74
C TYR A 117 -17.23 -18.10 -8.76
N LEU A 118 -17.58 -18.58 -7.57
CA LEU A 118 -18.27 -19.85 -7.39
C LEU A 118 -19.77 -19.60 -7.28
N VAL A 119 -20.56 -20.48 -7.91
CA VAL A 119 -22.02 -20.47 -7.80
C VAL A 119 -22.45 -20.66 -6.35
N SER A 120 -23.65 -20.20 -6.00
CA SER A 120 -24.23 -20.57 -4.72
C SER A 120 -24.31 -22.09 -4.60
N ASP A 121 -24.04 -22.59 -3.40
CA ASP A 121 -24.17 -24.02 -3.07
C ASP A 121 -23.17 -24.93 -3.81
N TYR A 122 -22.04 -24.39 -4.30
CA TYR A 122 -21.00 -25.17 -4.98
C TYR A 122 -20.49 -26.37 -4.16
N GLY A 123 -20.45 -26.25 -2.83
CA GLY A 123 -20.06 -27.34 -1.95
C GLY A 123 -21.05 -28.51 -1.97
N GLU A 124 -22.35 -28.21 -1.92
CA GLU A 124 -23.42 -29.21 -2.00
C GLU A 124 -23.42 -29.89 -3.38
N LYS A 125 -23.32 -29.10 -4.46
CA LYS A 125 -23.23 -29.62 -5.84
C LYS A 125 -22.05 -30.58 -6.02
N LEU A 126 -20.88 -30.25 -5.46
CA LEU A 126 -19.72 -31.12 -5.53
C LEU A 126 -19.95 -32.45 -4.79
N VAL A 127 -20.54 -32.39 -3.59
CA VAL A 127 -20.85 -33.58 -2.80
C VAL A 127 -21.82 -34.50 -3.55
N GLU A 128 -22.88 -33.94 -4.13
CA GLU A 128 -23.86 -34.68 -4.93
C GLU A 128 -23.20 -35.33 -6.13
N ALA A 129 -22.47 -34.57 -6.95
CA ALA A 129 -21.81 -35.07 -8.16
C ALA A 129 -20.78 -36.18 -7.84
N ARG A 130 -20.01 -36.03 -6.76
CA ARG A 130 -19.07 -37.05 -6.31
C ARG A 130 -19.79 -38.35 -5.89
N GLN A 131 -20.90 -38.24 -5.17
CA GLN A 131 -21.70 -39.38 -4.74
C GLN A 131 -22.39 -40.09 -5.92
N GLU A 132 -22.89 -39.34 -6.89
CA GLU A 132 -23.44 -39.88 -8.13
C GLU A 132 -22.39 -40.64 -8.96
N ALA A 133 -21.14 -40.15 -8.95
CA ALA A 133 -20.00 -40.85 -9.53
C ALA A 133 -19.54 -42.06 -8.70
N GLY A 134 -20.08 -42.27 -7.49
CA GLY A 134 -19.73 -43.38 -6.61
C GLY A 134 -18.32 -43.30 -6.02
N LEU A 135 -17.73 -42.09 -5.98
CA LEU A 135 -16.36 -41.87 -5.52
C LEU A 135 -16.31 -41.49 -4.05
N GLN A 136 -15.33 -42.01 -3.33
CA GLN A 136 -14.93 -41.46 -2.04
C GLN A 136 -14.11 -40.18 -2.23
N ARG A 137 -13.99 -39.37 -1.19
CA ARG A 137 -13.29 -38.07 -1.29
C ARG A 137 -11.80 -38.27 -1.55
N GLU A 138 -11.23 -39.27 -0.87
CA GLU A 138 -9.86 -39.71 -0.99
C GLU A 138 -9.56 -40.19 -2.41
N GLU A 139 -10.46 -40.99 -3.00
CA GLU A 139 -10.33 -41.48 -4.38
C GLU A 139 -10.36 -40.31 -5.38
N LEU A 140 -11.27 -39.35 -5.21
CA LEU A 140 -11.32 -38.16 -6.06
C LEU A 140 -10.06 -37.29 -5.90
N ALA A 141 -9.56 -37.15 -4.68
CA ALA A 141 -8.33 -36.40 -4.39
C ALA A 141 -7.11 -37.06 -5.06
N GLU A 142 -7.00 -38.38 -4.98
CA GLU A 142 -5.96 -39.15 -5.66
C GLU A 142 -6.03 -39.03 -7.18
N GLU A 143 -7.23 -39.13 -7.77
CA GLU A 143 -7.42 -38.99 -9.22
C GLU A 143 -7.04 -37.60 -9.75
N LEU A 144 -7.26 -36.56 -8.95
CA LEU A 144 -6.95 -35.17 -9.31
C LEU A 144 -5.56 -34.70 -8.85
N GLU A 145 -4.75 -35.60 -8.28
CA GLU A 145 -3.44 -35.27 -7.67
C GLU A 145 -3.53 -34.09 -6.68
N ALA A 146 -4.66 -33.96 -5.99
CA ALA A 146 -5.00 -32.85 -5.11
C ALA A 146 -5.00 -33.27 -3.63
N PRO A 147 -4.73 -32.35 -2.69
CA PRO A 147 -4.86 -32.65 -1.27
C PRO A 147 -6.32 -32.92 -0.91
N GLU A 148 -6.59 -34.01 -0.19
CA GLU A 148 -7.95 -34.34 0.25
C GLU A 148 -8.59 -33.20 1.09
N LYS A 149 -7.76 -32.48 1.85
CA LYS A 149 -8.19 -31.29 2.62
C LYS A 149 -8.78 -30.19 1.74
N ASP A 150 -8.35 -30.08 0.49
CA ASP A 150 -8.80 -29.04 -0.43
C ASP A 150 -10.14 -29.44 -1.04
N ILE A 151 -10.30 -30.72 -1.41
CA ILE A 151 -11.61 -31.28 -1.77
C ILE A 151 -12.61 -31.06 -0.63
N LEU A 152 -12.22 -31.38 0.61
CA LEU A 152 -13.05 -31.18 1.80
C LEU A 152 -13.40 -29.70 2.01
N ALA A 153 -12.46 -28.79 1.76
CA ALA A 153 -12.72 -27.35 1.87
C ALA A 153 -13.72 -26.87 0.82
N VAL A 154 -13.67 -27.40 -0.41
CA VAL A 154 -14.66 -27.08 -1.46
C VAL A 154 -16.04 -27.63 -1.06
N GLU A 155 -16.14 -28.90 -0.65
CA GLU A 155 -17.40 -29.50 -0.18
C GLU A 155 -18.04 -28.73 0.99
N GLN A 156 -17.23 -28.12 1.85
CA GLN A 156 -17.70 -27.33 3.01
C GLN A 156 -17.98 -25.86 2.70
N GLY A 157 -17.85 -25.41 1.46
CA GLY A 157 -18.07 -24.01 1.10
C GLY A 157 -16.96 -23.06 1.61
N ARG A 158 -15.74 -23.55 1.82
CA ARG A 158 -14.60 -22.79 2.36
C ARG A 158 -13.38 -22.74 1.43
N ALA A 159 -13.60 -22.90 0.13
CA ALA A 159 -12.55 -22.90 -0.90
C ALA A 159 -11.63 -21.65 -0.80
N THR A 160 -12.23 -20.46 -0.69
CA THR A 160 -11.47 -19.20 -0.56
C THR A 160 -10.62 -19.15 0.71
N GLN A 161 -11.19 -19.56 1.85
CA GLN A 161 -10.47 -19.53 3.13
C GLN A 161 -9.34 -20.56 3.20
N ALA A 162 -9.48 -21.67 2.48
CA ALA A 162 -8.48 -22.73 2.41
C ALA A 162 -7.36 -22.45 1.38
N GLY A 163 -7.45 -21.36 0.60
CA GLY A 163 -6.48 -21.07 -0.45
C GLY A 163 -6.54 -22.06 -1.61
N VAL A 164 -7.75 -22.53 -1.95
CA VAL A 164 -7.94 -23.40 -3.11
C VAL A 164 -7.79 -22.58 -4.39
N GLY A 165 -6.97 -23.07 -5.32
CA GLY A 165 -6.76 -22.43 -6.62
C GLY A 165 -7.85 -22.74 -7.65
N GLY A 166 -7.96 -21.89 -8.66
CA GLY A 166 -8.93 -22.05 -9.75
C GLY A 166 -8.75 -23.32 -10.59
N GLY A 167 -7.51 -23.79 -10.74
CA GLY A 167 -7.17 -25.03 -11.45
C GLY A 167 -7.83 -26.26 -10.84
N LEU A 168 -7.93 -26.33 -9.49
CA LEU A 168 -8.63 -27.43 -8.82
C LEU A 168 -10.14 -27.40 -9.12
N ILE A 169 -10.75 -26.21 -9.13
CA ILE A 169 -12.17 -26.06 -9.47
C ILE A 169 -12.42 -26.54 -10.89
N ALA A 170 -11.61 -26.11 -11.86
CA ALA A 170 -11.73 -26.54 -13.25
C ALA A 170 -11.57 -28.06 -13.41
N ALA A 171 -10.64 -28.67 -12.67
CA ALA A 171 -10.43 -30.12 -12.68
C ALA A 171 -11.64 -30.88 -12.10
N LEU A 172 -12.25 -30.37 -11.03
CA LEU A 172 -13.47 -30.94 -10.43
C LEU A 172 -14.66 -30.86 -11.39
N GLU A 173 -14.87 -29.71 -12.03
CA GLU A 173 -15.93 -29.50 -13.02
C GLU A 173 -15.78 -30.47 -14.20
N GLN A 174 -14.56 -30.61 -14.73
CA GLN A 174 -14.28 -31.51 -15.84
C GLN A 174 -14.46 -33.00 -15.46
N ARG A 175 -14.01 -33.38 -14.25
CA ARG A 175 -14.03 -34.78 -13.82
C ARG A 175 -15.44 -35.27 -13.46
N LEU A 176 -16.26 -34.39 -12.90
CA LEU A 176 -17.60 -34.73 -12.41
C LEU A 176 -18.73 -34.18 -13.29
N ASP A 177 -18.41 -33.53 -14.41
CA ASP A 177 -19.36 -32.92 -15.36
C ASP A 177 -20.38 -31.99 -14.67
N VAL A 178 -19.86 -31.10 -13.82
CA VAL A 178 -20.62 -30.18 -12.96
C VAL A 178 -20.16 -28.75 -13.17
N THR A 179 -21.05 -27.77 -12.97
CA THR A 179 -20.72 -26.34 -12.97
C THR A 179 -20.65 -25.82 -11.54
N LEU A 180 -19.45 -25.46 -11.10
CA LEU A 180 -19.12 -24.90 -9.79
C LEU A 180 -18.78 -23.40 -9.86
N SER A 181 -18.37 -22.91 -11.02
CA SER A 181 -18.03 -21.52 -11.31
C SER A 181 -19.11 -20.80 -12.14
N GLU A 182 -19.17 -19.47 -12.06
CA GLU A 182 -20.09 -18.61 -12.83
C GLU A 182 -19.66 -18.34 -14.28
#